data_AF-A0A6A4MX15-F1
#
_entry.id   AF-A0A6A4MX15-F1
#
_cell.length_a   1.000
_cell.length_b   1.000
_cell.length_c   1.000
_cell.angle_alpha   90.00
_cell.angle_beta   90.00
_cell.angle_gamma   90.00
#
_symmetry.space_group_name_H-M   'P 1'
#
loop_
_entity.id
_entity.type
_entity.pdbx_description
1 polymer ?
#
loop_
_entity_poly.entity_id
_entity_poly.type
_entity_poly.pdbx_seq_one_letter_code
_entity_poly.pdbx_strand_id
1 'polypeptide(L)'
;MGLAWSREAYLSYSLSALSFYGATGPEASQAKTFNFLVRGQRLGANVVSTQGPTDLGKYLMCSPTGEVIFGEETMRFCDLHAPWLEPLRGPNGFDLSRLKKDIQPWQEWCSA
;
A
#
# COMPACT_ATOMS: atom_id res chain seq x y z
N MET A 1 1.22 48.33 8.15
CA MET A 1 0.51 47.03 8.26
C MET A 1 1.51 45.92 8.00
N GLY A 2 2.01 45.25 9.03
CA GLY A 2 2.89 44.08 8.90
C GLY A 2 2.27 42.91 9.65
N LEU A 3 1.73 41.92 8.93
CA LEU A 3 1.19 40.71 9.53
C LEU A 3 2.36 39.82 9.97
N ALA A 4 2.81 39.99 11.21
CA ALA A 4 3.72 39.05 11.85
C ALA A 4 2.93 37.77 12.17
N TRP A 5 2.99 36.80 11.26
CA TRP A 5 2.39 35.49 11.48
C TRP A 5 3.07 34.81 12.68
N SER A 6 2.29 34.30 13.62
CA SER A 6 2.80 33.48 14.72
C SER A 6 3.50 32.24 14.17
N ARG A 7 4.63 31.83 14.77
CA ARG A 7 5.36 30.60 14.44
C ARG A 7 4.44 29.38 14.40
N GLU A 8 3.41 29.37 15.23
CA GLU A 8 2.42 28.30 15.32
C GLU A 8 1.45 28.28 14.13
N ALA A 9 1.16 29.44 13.55
CA ALA A 9 0.34 29.54 12.35
C ALA A 9 1.11 28.99 11.14
N TYR A 10 2.42 29.25 11.05
CA TYR A 10 3.27 28.69 10.00
C TYR A 10 3.40 27.17 10.11
N LEU A 11 3.58 26.66 11.33
CA LEU A 11 3.63 25.22 11.59
C LEU A 11 2.28 24.54 11.30
N SER A 12 1.17 25.12 11.74
CA SER A 12 -0.18 24.61 11.44
C SER A 12 -0.49 24.62 9.94
N TYR A 13 -0.11 25.69 9.23
CA TYR A 13 -0.26 25.77 7.78
C TYR A 13 0.59 24.71 7.06
N SER A 14 1.83 24.50 7.50
CA SER A 14 2.74 23.50 6.92
C SER A 14 2.28 22.06 7.21
N LEU A 15 1.77 21.79 8.41
CA LEU A 15 1.18 20.50 8.80
C LEU A 15 -0.14 20.25 8.07
N SER A 16 -0.98 21.27 7.91
CA SER A 16 -2.20 21.19 7.10
C SER A 16 -1.87 20.90 5.64
N ALA A 17 -0.87 21.58 5.07
CA ALA A 17 -0.39 21.29 3.72
C ALA A 17 0.11 19.84 3.61
N LEU A 18 0.89 19.33 4.57
CA LEU A 18 1.33 17.93 4.59
C LEU A 18 0.16 16.94 4.74
N SER A 19 -0.87 17.30 5.51
CA SER A 19 -2.11 16.51 5.64
C SER A 19 -2.91 16.45 4.34
N PHE A 20 -2.87 17.50 3.50
CA PHE A 20 -3.44 17.47 2.15
C PHE A 20 -2.63 16.59 1.18
N TYR A 21 -1.36 16.31 1.48
CA TYR A 21 -0.50 15.33 0.78
C TYR A 21 -0.45 13.95 1.49
N GLY A 22 -1.37 13.66 2.43
CA GLY A 22 -1.50 12.34 3.05
C GLY A 22 -2.06 11.29 2.08
N ALA A 23 -1.57 10.04 2.18
CA ALA A 23 -1.84 8.86 1.35
C ALA A 23 -2.81 9.13 0.18
N THR A 24 -2.25 9.52 -0.96
CA THR A 24 -2.99 9.78 -2.20
C THR A 24 -4.02 8.66 -2.41
N GLY A 25 -5.25 8.92 -2.89
CA GLY A 25 -6.29 7.89 -3.05
C GLY A 25 -5.83 6.51 -3.56
N PRO A 26 -4.90 6.43 -4.54
CA PRO A 26 -4.23 5.18 -4.94
C PRO A 26 -3.49 4.43 -3.81
N GLU A 27 -2.73 5.15 -2.99
CA GLU A 27 -1.95 4.62 -1.85
C GLU A 27 -2.84 4.10 -0.75
N ALA A 28 -3.90 4.83 -0.39
CA ALA A 28 -4.88 4.35 0.58
C ALA A 28 -5.58 3.06 0.10
N SER A 29 -5.87 2.96 -1.20
CA SER A 29 -6.42 1.73 -1.79
C SER A 29 -5.45 0.56 -1.68
N GLN A 30 -4.17 0.76 -2.01
CA GLN A 30 -3.14 -0.29 -1.91
C GLN A 30 -2.85 -0.70 -0.46
N ALA A 31 -2.80 0.28 0.44
CA ALA A 31 -2.63 0.07 1.88
C ALA A 31 -3.77 -0.78 2.47
N LYS A 32 -5.02 -0.56 2.03
CA LYS A 32 -6.17 -1.37 2.42
C LYS A 32 -6.02 -2.85 1.99
N THR A 33 -5.63 -3.10 0.74
CA THR A 33 -5.39 -4.47 0.24
C THR A 33 -4.22 -5.13 0.95
N PHE A 34 -3.13 -4.38 1.18
CA PHE A 34 -1.96 -4.85 1.93
C PHE A 34 -2.31 -5.23 3.37
N ASN A 35 -3.07 -4.40 4.08
CA ASN A 35 -3.53 -4.72 5.43
C ASN A 35 -4.39 -5.97 5.48
N PHE A 36 -5.31 -6.13 4.51
CA PHE A 36 -6.15 -7.32 4.43
C PHE A 36 -5.31 -8.59 4.16
N LEU A 37 -4.26 -8.46 3.35
CA LEU A 37 -3.28 -9.51 3.08
C LEU A 37 -2.49 -9.90 4.33
N VAL A 38 -1.90 -8.93 5.03
CA VAL A 38 -1.12 -9.16 6.27
C VAL A 38 -1.99 -9.82 7.33
N ARG A 39 -3.22 -9.33 7.51
CA ARG A 39 -4.20 -9.96 8.42
C ARG A 39 -4.54 -11.37 7.98
N GLY A 40 -4.69 -11.60 6.68
CA GLY A 40 -4.88 -12.94 6.10
C GLY A 40 -3.76 -13.92 6.45
N GLN A 41 -2.50 -13.49 6.30
CA GLN A 41 -1.34 -14.30 6.66
C GLN A 41 -1.33 -14.66 8.14
N ARG A 42 -1.64 -13.69 9.01
CA ARG A 42 -1.74 -13.89 10.46
C ARG A 42 -2.83 -14.88 10.85
N LEU A 43 -3.90 -14.97 10.08
CA LEU A 43 -4.97 -15.95 10.24
C LEU A 43 -4.65 -17.31 9.58
N GLY A 44 -3.44 -17.50 9.05
CA GLY A 44 -2.99 -18.75 8.42
C GLY A 44 -3.37 -18.90 6.95
N ALA A 45 -3.88 -17.84 6.31
CA ALA A 45 -4.25 -17.91 4.90
C ALA A 45 -3.03 -17.85 3.98
N ASN A 46 -2.98 -18.71 2.97
CA ASN A 46 -1.92 -18.69 1.97
C ASN A 46 -2.16 -17.56 0.95
N VAL A 47 -1.37 -16.51 1.03
CA VAL A 47 -1.52 -15.32 0.17
C VAL A 47 -1.36 -15.57 -1.32
N VAL A 48 -0.65 -16.63 -1.71
CA VAL A 48 -0.36 -16.95 -3.12
C VAL A 48 -1.50 -17.73 -3.75
N SER A 49 -2.13 -18.62 -2.99
CA SER A 49 -3.04 -19.63 -3.53
C SER A 49 -4.50 -19.39 -3.15
N THR A 50 -4.82 -18.35 -2.38
CA THR A 50 -6.21 -18.20 -1.99
C THR A 50 -7.03 -17.55 -3.10
N GLN A 51 -7.99 -18.32 -3.57
CA GLN A 51 -9.03 -17.91 -4.50
C GLN A 51 -10.02 -16.94 -3.83
N GLY A 52 -10.29 -15.81 -4.46
CA GLY A 52 -11.35 -14.89 -4.09
C GLY A 52 -12.71 -15.33 -4.65
N PRO A 53 -13.80 -14.62 -4.30
CA PRO A 53 -15.15 -14.94 -4.75
C PRO A 53 -15.34 -14.81 -6.28
N THR A 54 -14.39 -14.18 -6.98
CA THR A 54 -14.38 -13.93 -8.42
C THR A 54 -13.52 -14.92 -9.23
N ASP A 55 -13.09 -16.04 -8.64
CA ASP A 55 -12.16 -17.00 -9.29
C ASP A 55 -10.84 -16.35 -9.75
N LEU A 56 -10.50 -15.19 -9.19
CA LEU A 56 -9.17 -14.57 -9.21
C LEU A 56 -8.53 -14.61 -7.81
N GLY A 57 -7.21 -14.45 -7.72
CA GLY A 57 -6.52 -14.45 -6.43
C GLY A 57 -7.02 -13.32 -5.52
N LYS A 58 -7.39 -13.66 -4.28
CA LYS A 58 -8.09 -12.71 -3.38
C LYS A 58 -7.23 -11.52 -2.93
N TYR A 59 -5.91 -11.66 -3.01
CA TYR A 59 -4.96 -10.62 -2.61
C TYR A 59 -4.05 -10.20 -3.77
N LEU A 60 -3.60 -11.18 -4.56
CA LEU A 60 -2.66 -10.99 -5.66
C LEU A 60 -3.27 -11.52 -6.94
N MET A 61 -2.96 -10.85 -8.05
CA MET A 61 -3.32 -11.27 -9.39
C MET A 61 -2.12 -11.06 -10.32
N CYS A 62 -2.15 -11.69 -11.49
CA CYS A 62 -1.19 -11.41 -12.55
C CYS A 62 -1.72 -10.28 -13.43
N SER A 63 -0.89 -9.27 -13.68
CA SER A 63 -1.18 -8.22 -14.65
C SER A 63 -1.21 -8.81 -16.08
N PRO A 64 -1.76 -8.09 -17.08
CA PRO A 64 -1.71 -8.50 -18.48
C PRO A 64 -0.27 -8.73 -18.99
N THR A 65 0.71 -8.07 -18.35
CA THR A 65 2.15 -8.16 -18.64
C THR A 65 2.83 -9.33 -17.91
N GLY A 66 2.13 -10.03 -17.01
CA GLY A 66 2.66 -11.14 -16.23
C GLY A 66 3.31 -10.75 -14.91
N GLU A 67 3.14 -9.51 -14.46
CA GLU A 67 3.65 -9.05 -13.16
C GLU A 67 2.68 -9.38 -12.03
N VAL A 68 3.20 -9.71 -10.85
CA VAL A 68 2.36 -9.92 -9.68
C VAL A 68 1.95 -8.56 -9.10
N ILE A 69 0.64 -8.28 -9.08
CA ILE A 69 0.04 -7.03 -8.60
C ILE A 69 -1.02 -7.28 -7.53
N PHE A 70 -1.39 -6.25 -6.78
CA PHE A 70 -2.54 -6.35 -5.87
C PHE A 70 -3.87 -6.44 -6.65
N GLY A 71 -4.76 -7.30 -6.16
CA GLY A 71 -6.07 -7.55 -6.77
C GLY A 71 -7.16 -6.52 -6.41
N GLU A 72 -8.38 -6.79 -6.86
CA GLU A 72 -9.60 -6.04 -6.53
C GLU A 72 -9.56 -4.55 -6.95
N GLU A 73 -9.94 -3.61 -6.07
CA GLU A 73 -10.00 -2.17 -6.36
C GLU A 73 -8.63 -1.54 -6.68
N THR A 74 -7.54 -2.25 -6.37
CA THR A 74 -6.17 -1.76 -6.57
C THR A 74 -5.57 -2.09 -7.93
N MET A 75 -6.28 -2.84 -8.77
CA MET A 75 -5.82 -3.17 -10.14
C MET A 75 -5.52 -1.91 -10.97
N ARG A 76 -6.35 -0.87 -10.84
CA ARG A 76 -6.18 0.42 -11.54
C ARG A 76 -4.99 1.24 -11.05
N PHE A 77 -4.38 0.85 -9.93
CA PHE A 77 -3.27 1.53 -9.30
C PHE A 77 -2.00 0.66 -9.30
N CYS A 78 -1.88 -0.29 -10.24
CA CYS A 78 -0.70 -1.16 -10.34
C CYS A 78 0.61 -0.39 -10.49
N ASP A 79 0.58 0.77 -11.15
CA ASP A 79 1.74 1.67 -11.36
C ASP A 79 2.08 2.53 -10.15
N LEU A 80 1.35 2.41 -9.03
CA LEU A 80 1.70 3.17 -7.83
C LEU A 80 3.05 2.68 -7.26
N HIS A 81 3.97 3.62 -7.09
CA HIS A 81 5.21 3.44 -6.35
C HIS A 81 5.09 4.08 -4.98
N ALA A 82 5.11 3.26 -3.94
CA ALA A 82 5.09 3.71 -2.56
C ALA A 82 6.36 3.22 -1.86
N PRO A 83 7.10 4.08 -1.13
CA PRO A 83 8.41 3.74 -0.56
C PRO A 83 8.37 2.56 0.42
N TRP A 84 7.23 2.31 1.05
CA TRP A 84 7.03 1.16 1.95
C TRP A 84 6.74 -0.14 1.19
N LEU A 85 6.45 -0.08 -0.11
CA LEU A 85 6.05 -1.20 -0.96
C LEU A 85 7.16 -1.65 -1.92
N GLU A 86 8.03 -0.71 -2.31
CA GLU A 86 9.22 -0.98 -3.14
C GLU A 86 10.13 -2.11 -2.61
N PRO A 87 10.36 -2.29 -1.29
CA PRO A 87 11.17 -3.41 -0.78
C PRO A 87 10.59 -4.79 -1.10
N LEU A 88 9.25 -4.88 -1.26
CA LEU A 88 8.53 -6.11 -1.59
C LEU A 88 8.44 -6.33 -3.11
N ARG A 89 8.81 -5.34 -3.92
CA ARG A 89 8.91 -5.48 -5.37
C ARG A 89 10.21 -6.16 -5.79
N GLY A 90 10.10 -6.91 -6.88
CA GLY A 90 11.18 -7.57 -7.59
C GLY A 90 11.08 -7.26 -9.10
N PRO A 91 11.84 -7.98 -9.94
CA PRO A 91 11.92 -7.71 -11.36
C PRO A 91 10.60 -7.92 -12.14
N ASN A 92 9.66 -8.71 -11.60
CA ASN A 92 8.35 -9.01 -12.23
C ASN A 92 7.16 -8.60 -11.31
N GLY A 93 7.24 -7.43 -10.67
CA GLY A 93 6.23 -6.98 -9.70
C GLY A 93 6.49 -7.51 -8.28
N PHE A 94 5.46 -7.92 -7.55
CA PHE A 94 5.63 -8.39 -6.16
C PHE A 94 6.34 -9.75 -6.05
N ASP A 95 7.38 -9.79 -5.20
CA ASP A 95 8.06 -11.03 -4.89
C ASP A 95 7.30 -11.82 -3.82
N LEU A 96 6.85 -13.03 -4.19
CA LEU A 96 6.02 -13.88 -3.31
C LEU A 96 6.77 -14.39 -2.07
N SER A 97 8.09 -14.53 -2.16
CA SER A 97 8.91 -15.00 -1.04
C SER A 97 9.06 -13.89 0.00
N ARG A 98 9.30 -12.66 -0.47
CA ARG A 98 9.38 -11.46 0.38
C ARG A 98 8.05 -11.13 1.02
N LEU A 99 6.95 -11.21 0.27
CA LEU A 99 5.63 -10.94 0.81
C LEU A 99 5.24 -11.92 1.94
N LYS A 100 5.80 -13.13 1.97
CA LYS A 100 5.53 -14.11 3.03
C LYS A 100 6.42 -13.95 4.26
N LYS A 101 7.66 -13.48 4.08
CA LYS A 101 8.70 -13.58 5.11
C LYS A 101 9.29 -12.24 5.55
N ASP A 102 9.24 -11.23 4.69
CA ASP A 102 10.00 -10.00 4.83
C ASP A 102 9.13 -8.77 5.16
N ILE A 103 7.84 -8.97 5.49
CA ILE A 103 6.96 -7.87 5.93
C ILE A 103 7.41 -7.37 7.30
N GLN A 104 7.80 -6.10 7.36
CA GLN A 104 8.26 -5.45 8.58
C GLN A 104 7.12 -4.71 9.31
N PRO A 105 7.17 -4.60 10.65
CA PRO A 105 6.15 -3.90 11.44
C PRO A 105 5.94 -2.43 11.04
N TRP A 106 6.98 -1.76 10.55
CA TRP A 106 6.87 -0.36 10.11
C TRP A 106 6.12 -0.22 8.78
N GLN A 107 6.14 -1.24 7.90
CA GLN A 107 5.36 -1.23 6.66
C GLN A 107 3.86 -1.35 6.97
N GLU A 108 3.52 -2.14 7.99
CA GLU A 108 2.15 -2.20 8.51
C GLU A 108 1.72 -0.85 9.07
N TRP A 109 2.60 -0.17 9.81
CA TRP A 109 2.34 1.17 10.33
C TRP A 109 2.16 2.22 9.22
N CYS A 110 2.94 2.15 8.15
CA CYS A 110 2.78 3.03 6.97
C CYS A 110 1.48 2.74 6.19
N SER A 111 0.94 1.54 6.30
CA SER A 111 -0.29 1.13 5.61
C SER A 111 -1.57 1.31 6.44
N ALA A 112 -1.46 1.56 7.75
CA ALA A 112 -2.56 1.64 8.71
C ALA A 112 -3.17 3.04 8.79
#